data_AF-A0A0D9S8X5-F1
#
_entry.id   AF-A0A0D9S8X5-F1
#
_cell.length_a   1.000
_cell.length_b   1.000
_cell.length_c   1.000
_cell.angle_alpha   90.00
_cell.angle_beta   90.00
_cell.angle_gamma   90.00
#
_symmetry.space_group_name_H-M   'P 1'
#
loop_
_entity.id
_entity.type
_entity.pdbx_description
1 polymer ?
#
loop_
_entity_poly.entity_id
_entity_poly.type
_entity_poly.pdbx_seq_one_letter_code
_entity_poly.pdbx_strand_id
1 'polypeptide(L)'
;MSWLFGINKGPRGEGAGPPLPLPPAQPGAEGGGDRVLGDRPAPKDKWSNFDPTGLERAAKAARELEQSRYAKDALNLAQMQEQTLQLEQQSKLKEYEAAVEQLRSEQIRAQAEERRKTLSEETRQHQARAQYQDKLARQRYEEQLKQQQLLNEENLRKQEESVQKQEAMRRATVEREMELRQKNEILRVEAEARARAKAERENADIIREQIHLKAAEHRQTVLESIRTAGTLFGEGFHAFLTDRKKVTATVLGLTLLAGGVYSAKNGTAAAARFIEARLWKPSLVRETSRITVLEALQHPFQVSRRLLSRPQDALEGVVLSPSLEARVRDIAIATRNTKKNRSLYRNVLMYGPPGTGKTLFAKKLAVHSGMDYAIMTGGDVAPMGREGVTAMHKLFDWANTSRRG
;
A
#
# COMPACT_ATOMS: atom_id res chain seq x y z
N MET A 1 -10.05 -12.14 -45.81
CA MET A 1 -9.57 -13.19 -46.74
C MET A 1 -9.36 -14.46 -45.92
N SER A 2 -10.26 -15.41 -45.67
CA SER A 2 -11.56 -15.91 -46.20
C SER A 2 -12.43 -16.32 -44.97
N TRP A 3 -13.77 -16.12 -44.86
CA TRP A 3 -14.90 -16.92 -45.38
C TRP A 3 -14.65 -18.46 -45.38
N LEU A 4 -15.51 -19.41 -44.94
CA LEU A 4 -16.97 -19.55 -44.93
C LEU A 4 -17.43 -20.68 -43.96
N PHE A 5 -18.50 -20.43 -43.18
CA PHE A 5 -19.62 -21.33 -42.76
C PHE A 5 -19.35 -22.64 -41.96
N GLY A 6 -20.11 -23.01 -40.92
CA GLY A 6 -21.39 -22.47 -40.46
C GLY A 6 -21.87 -22.99 -39.09
N ILE A 7 -22.60 -22.10 -38.40
CA ILE A 7 -23.95 -22.25 -37.79
C ILE A 7 -24.30 -23.63 -37.18
N ASN A 8 -24.51 -23.70 -35.85
CA ASN A 8 -25.87 -23.85 -35.27
C ASN A 8 -25.97 -23.59 -33.74
N LYS A 9 -27.20 -23.18 -33.36
CA LYS A 9 -27.85 -22.87 -32.06
C LYS A 9 -27.41 -23.72 -30.85
N GLY A 10 -27.38 -23.26 -29.60
CA GLY A 10 -28.40 -22.58 -28.79
C GLY A 10 -28.02 -22.63 -27.28
N PRO A 11 -28.85 -22.11 -26.34
CA PRO A 11 -28.38 -21.44 -25.12
C PRO A 11 -28.59 -22.19 -23.77
N ARG A 12 -27.87 -21.70 -22.75
CA ARG A 12 -28.13 -21.63 -21.28
C ARG A 12 -29.00 -22.71 -20.60
N GLY A 13 -28.46 -23.26 -19.50
CA GLY A 13 -29.23 -23.45 -18.26
C GLY A 13 -28.94 -24.72 -17.44
N GLU A 14 -28.66 -24.50 -16.15
CA GLU A 14 -28.92 -25.38 -15.00
C GLU A 14 -27.99 -26.57 -14.67
N GLY A 15 -27.74 -26.67 -13.37
CA GLY A 15 -26.79 -27.59 -12.77
C GLY A 15 -27.32 -29.00 -12.56
N ALA A 16 -26.38 -29.92 -12.41
CA ALA A 16 -26.56 -31.23 -11.82
C ALA A 16 -25.31 -31.54 -10.99
N GLY A 17 -25.51 -32.10 -9.80
CA GLY A 17 -24.50 -32.32 -8.78
C GLY A 17 -23.41 -33.35 -9.14
N PRO A 18 -22.50 -33.65 -8.20
CA PRO A 18 -21.38 -34.55 -8.42
C PRO A 18 -21.86 -35.99 -8.73
N PRO A 19 -21.12 -36.76 -9.55
CA PRO A 19 -21.54 -38.06 -10.02
C PRO A 19 -21.57 -39.11 -8.91
N LEU A 20 -22.59 -39.96 -8.94
CA LEU A 20 -22.71 -41.16 -8.10
C LEU A 20 -21.59 -42.17 -8.44
N PRO A 21 -21.05 -42.91 -7.45
CA PRO A 21 -20.05 -43.94 -7.70
C PRO A 21 -20.69 -45.18 -8.32
N LEU A 22 -20.07 -45.69 -9.39
CA LEU A 22 -20.32 -47.00 -9.98
C LEU A 22 -19.92 -48.12 -9.00
N PRO A 23 -20.62 -49.26 -8.96
CA PRO A 23 -20.19 -50.42 -8.19
C PRO A 23 -18.93 -51.05 -8.81
N PRO A 24 -18.04 -51.66 -8.01
CA PRO A 24 -16.81 -52.25 -8.52
C PRO A 24 -17.09 -53.46 -9.41
N ALA A 25 -16.46 -53.45 -10.59
CA ALA A 25 -16.39 -54.58 -11.50
C ALA A 25 -15.57 -55.72 -10.86
N GLN A 26 -16.05 -56.95 -11.02
CA GLN A 26 -15.31 -58.17 -10.68
C GLN A 26 -14.14 -58.35 -11.64
N PRO A 27 -12.95 -58.77 -11.18
CA PRO A 27 -11.87 -59.13 -12.09
C PRO A 27 -12.18 -60.46 -12.77
N GLY A 28 -12.26 -60.41 -14.10
CA GLY A 28 -12.28 -61.58 -14.97
C GLY A 28 -10.95 -62.32 -14.94
N ALA A 29 -11.05 -63.64 -14.95
CA ALA A 29 -9.93 -64.57 -14.98
C ALA A 29 -9.43 -64.81 -16.41
N GLU A 30 -8.13 -64.65 -16.61
CA GLU A 30 -7.30 -65.42 -17.55
C GLU A 30 -6.24 -66.09 -16.66
N GLY A 31 -5.86 -67.36 -16.76
CA GLY A 31 -5.87 -68.28 -17.89
C GLY A 31 -4.46 -68.91 -17.97
N GLY A 32 -4.33 -70.18 -17.58
CA GLY A 32 -3.09 -70.98 -17.63
C GLY A 32 -2.58 -71.31 -16.22
N GLY A 33 -2.53 -72.55 -15.73
CA GLY A 33 -2.50 -73.84 -16.38
C GLY A 33 -1.24 -74.56 -15.92
N ASP A 34 -1.32 -75.44 -14.93
CA ASP A 34 -0.69 -76.74 -15.06
C ASP A 34 -1.29 -77.79 -14.12
N ARG A 35 -1.33 -79.01 -14.64
CA ARG A 35 -2.01 -80.18 -14.09
C ARG A 35 -1.13 -80.87 -13.05
N VAL A 36 -1.68 -81.20 -11.89
CA VAL A 36 -1.30 -82.45 -11.20
C VAL A 36 -2.55 -83.17 -10.72
N LEU A 37 -2.57 -84.43 -11.13
CA LEU A 37 -3.54 -85.48 -10.97
C LEU A 37 -3.74 -85.83 -9.49
N GLY A 38 -4.99 -85.86 -9.03
CA GLY A 38 -5.37 -86.39 -7.72
C GLY A 38 -6.88 -86.55 -7.67
N ASP A 39 -7.33 -87.79 -7.52
CA ASP A 39 -8.71 -88.26 -7.61
C ASP A 39 -9.76 -87.30 -7.03
N ARG A 40 -10.73 -86.91 -7.87
CA ARG A 40 -12.01 -86.36 -7.40
C ARG A 40 -12.84 -87.52 -6.86
N PRO A 41 -13.21 -87.55 -5.56
CA PRO A 41 -14.35 -88.37 -5.17
C PRO A 41 -15.60 -87.75 -5.82
N ALA A 42 -16.44 -88.58 -6.41
CA ALA A 42 -17.79 -88.23 -6.83
C ALA A 42 -18.53 -87.46 -5.70
N PRO A 43 -19.47 -86.54 -6.02
CA PRO A 43 -20.18 -85.78 -5.00
C PRO A 43 -20.80 -86.77 -4.01
N LYS A 44 -20.24 -86.83 -2.80
CA LYS A 44 -20.84 -87.60 -1.70
C LYS A 44 -22.23 -87.04 -1.49
N ASP A 45 -23.22 -87.87 -1.76
CA ASP A 45 -24.61 -87.61 -1.43
C ASP A 45 -24.66 -87.11 0.01
N LYS A 46 -25.17 -85.89 0.20
CA LYS A 46 -25.27 -85.22 1.51
C LYS A 46 -26.15 -85.98 2.52
N TRP A 47 -26.68 -87.15 2.15
CA TRP A 47 -27.46 -88.05 2.99
C TRP A 47 -26.71 -89.27 3.52
N SER A 48 -25.43 -89.48 3.18
CA SER A 48 -24.70 -90.68 3.66
C SER A 48 -24.30 -90.65 5.15
N ASN A 49 -24.48 -89.51 5.83
CA ASN A 49 -24.21 -89.34 7.27
C ASN A 49 -25.51 -89.20 8.09
N PHE A 50 -26.66 -89.55 7.52
CA PHE A 50 -27.91 -89.56 8.25
C PHE A 50 -27.95 -90.81 9.13
N ASP A 51 -27.76 -90.63 10.44
CA ASP A 51 -27.81 -91.73 11.41
C ASP A 51 -29.27 -91.95 11.86
N PRO A 52 -29.99 -92.95 11.32
CA PRO A 52 -31.41 -93.17 11.63
C PRO A 52 -31.61 -93.57 13.09
N THR A 53 -30.56 -94.05 13.77
CA THR A 53 -30.64 -94.53 15.15
C THR A 53 -30.89 -93.42 16.16
N GLY A 54 -30.51 -92.18 15.84
CA GLY A 54 -30.79 -91.01 16.67
C GLY A 54 -32.26 -90.61 16.59
N LEU A 55 -32.85 -90.68 15.39
CA LEU A 55 -34.26 -90.38 15.15
C LEU A 55 -35.18 -91.48 15.67
N GLU A 56 -34.78 -92.76 15.56
CA GLU A 56 -35.51 -93.87 16.15
C GLU A 56 -35.50 -93.81 17.69
N ARG A 57 -34.35 -93.44 18.30
CA ARG A 57 -34.27 -93.19 19.75
C ARG A 57 -35.13 -92.00 20.16
N ALA A 58 -35.09 -90.90 19.40
CA ALA A 58 -35.92 -89.73 19.67
C ALA A 58 -37.41 -90.04 19.51
N ALA A 59 -37.80 -90.84 18.50
CA ALA A 59 -39.18 -91.25 18.27
C ALA A 59 -39.69 -92.21 19.36
N LYS A 60 -38.86 -93.14 19.82
CA LYS A 60 -39.20 -94.03 20.95
C LYS A 60 -39.31 -93.23 22.26
N ALA A 61 -38.36 -92.33 22.53
CA ALA A 61 -38.39 -91.45 23.69
C ALA A 61 -39.60 -90.50 23.68
N ALA A 62 -40.01 -89.99 22.51
CA ALA A 62 -41.20 -89.16 22.35
C ALA A 62 -42.50 -89.93 22.69
N ARG A 63 -42.61 -91.19 22.23
CA ARG A 63 -43.77 -92.06 22.57
C ARG A 63 -43.83 -92.42 24.05
N GLU A 64 -42.68 -92.69 24.68
CA GLU A 64 -42.59 -92.95 26.12
C GLU A 64 -42.91 -91.69 26.96
N LEU A 65 -42.50 -90.51 26.48
CA LEU A 65 -42.85 -89.22 27.08
C LEU A 65 -44.34 -88.92 27.01
N GLU A 66 -45.00 -89.21 25.88
CA GLU A 66 -46.43 -88.98 25.65
C GLU A 66 -47.34 -89.80 26.59
N GLN A 67 -46.89 -91.01 26.98
CA GLN A 67 -47.61 -91.87 27.93
C GLN A 67 -47.43 -91.43 29.40
N SER A 68 -46.46 -90.55 29.68
CA SER A 68 -46.18 -90.06 31.03
C SER A 68 -47.16 -88.95 31.47
N ARG A 69 -47.44 -88.86 32.77
CA ARG A 69 -48.34 -87.86 33.33
C ARG A 69 -47.86 -86.41 33.16
N TYR A 70 -46.56 -86.21 32.87
CA TYR A 70 -45.90 -84.90 32.73
C TYR A 70 -45.49 -84.57 31.29
N ALA A 71 -46.04 -85.29 30.29
CA ALA A 71 -45.72 -85.09 28.87
C ALA A 71 -45.81 -83.62 28.42
N LYS A 72 -46.82 -82.89 28.91
CA LYS A 72 -47.05 -81.48 28.58
C LYS A 72 -45.95 -80.56 29.14
N ASP A 73 -45.51 -80.81 30.36
CA ASP A 73 -44.47 -79.98 31.01
C ASP A 73 -43.10 -80.22 30.39
N ALA A 74 -42.78 -81.48 30.05
CA ALA A 74 -41.55 -81.82 29.34
C ALA A 74 -41.51 -81.24 27.92
N LEU A 75 -42.65 -81.24 27.20
CA LEU A 75 -42.76 -80.61 25.89
C LEU A 75 -42.61 -79.09 25.96
N ASN A 76 -43.21 -78.43 26.97
CA ASN A 76 -43.02 -77.01 27.21
C ASN A 76 -41.55 -76.67 27.53
N LEU A 77 -40.87 -77.49 28.34
CA LEU A 77 -39.47 -77.30 28.67
C LEU A 77 -38.57 -77.47 27.44
N ALA A 78 -38.83 -78.47 26.59
CA ALA A 78 -38.13 -78.66 25.33
C ALA A 78 -38.38 -77.48 24.36
N GLN A 79 -39.62 -76.98 24.27
CA GLN A 79 -39.93 -75.77 23.49
C GLN A 79 -39.18 -74.54 24.00
N MET A 80 -39.09 -74.35 25.32
CA MET A 80 -38.31 -73.27 25.91
C MET A 80 -36.81 -73.42 25.62
N GLN A 81 -36.26 -74.63 25.71
CA GLN A 81 -34.84 -74.89 25.38
C GLN A 81 -34.53 -74.60 23.90
N GLU A 82 -35.39 -75.04 22.98
CA GLU A 82 -35.26 -74.72 21.55
C GLU A 82 -35.34 -73.21 21.30
N GLN A 83 -36.26 -72.50 21.97
CA GLN A 83 -36.32 -71.04 21.89
C GLN A 83 -35.04 -70.37 22.43
N THR A 84 -34.48 -70.86 23.54
CA THR A 84 -33.22 -70.33 24.06
C THR A 84 -32.04 -70.60 23.12
N LEU A 85 -31.98 -71.79 22.51
CA LEU A 85 -30.95 -72.14 21.52
C LEU A 85 -31.08 -71.27 20.25
N GLN A 86 -32.29 -71.01 19.78
CA GLN A 86 -32.53 -70.09 18.66
C GLN A 86 -32.10 -68.67 19.00
N LEU A 87 -32.39 -68.19 20.22
CA LEU A 87 -31.97 -66.88 20.68
C LEU A 87 -30.44 -66.77 20.80
N GLU A 88 -29.75 -67.81 21.30
CA GLU A 88 -28.29 -67.87 21.35
C GLU A 88 -27.65 -67.91 19.95
N GLN A 89 -28.26 -68.62 19.00
CA GLN A 89 -27.77 -68.60 17.61
C GLN A 89 -27.98 -67.23 16.98
N GLN A 90 -29.13 -66.59 17.23
CA GLN A 90 -29.38 -65.22 16.79
C GLN A 90 -28.42 -64.22 17.43
N SER A 91 -28.07 -64.37 18.71
CA SER A 91 -27.10 -63.50 19.37
C SER A 91 -25.71 -63.66 18.75
N LYS A 92 -25.25 -64.89 18.51
CA LYS A 92 -23.98 -65.18 17.84
C LYS A 92 -23.95 -64.61 16.43
N LEU A 93 -25.02 -64.75 15.64
CA LEU A 93 -25.10 -64.17 14.30
C LEU A 93 -24.96 -62.65 14.33
N LYS A 94 -25.62 -61.97 15.29
CA LYS A 94 -25.50 -60.51 15.47
C LYS A 94 -24.10 -60.09 15.93
N GLU A 95 -23.44 -60.88 16.76
CA GLU A 95 -22.05 -60.64 17.16
C GLU A 95 -21.10 -60.75 15.97
N TYR A 96 -21.29 -61.75 15.09
CA TYR A 96 -20.52 -61.87 13.85
C TYR A 96 -20.79 -60.73 12.88
N GLU A 97 -22.06 -60.32 12.75
CA GLU A 97 -22.44 -59.18 11.92
C GLU A 97 -21.76 -57.89 12.42
N ALA A 98 -21.81 -57.64 13.73
CA ALA A 98 -21.12 -56.51 14.35
C ALA A 98 -19.59 -56.57 14.15
N ALA A 99 -18.98 -57.75 14.26
CA ALA A 99 -17.55 -57.93 14.01
C ALA A 99 -17.17 -57.64 12.54
N VAL A 100 -18.01 -58.06 11.59
CA VAL A 100 -17.82 -57.78 10.16
C VAL A 100 -17.98 -56.28 9.87
N GLU A 101 -18.94 -55.61 10.49
CA GLU A 101 -19.11 -54.15 10.37
C GLU A 101 -17.91 -53.39 10.94
N GLN A 102 -17.35 -53.85 12.07
CA GLN A 102 -16.14 -53.26 12.65
C GLN A 102 -14.95 -53.38 11.70
N LEU A 103 -14.72 -54.57 11.12
CA LEU A 103 -13.65 -54.78 10.14
C LEU A 103 -13.83 -53.92 8.88
N ARG A 104 -15.07 -53.78 8.40
CA ARG A 104 -15.39 -52.87 7.26
C ARG A 104 -15.09 -51.41 7.61
N SER A 105 -15.46 -50.98 8.81
CA SER A 105 -15.17 -49.62 9.29
C SER A 105 -13.65 -49.37 9.38
N GLU A 106 -12.88 -50.33 9.89
CA GLU A 106 -11.41 -50.25 9.94
C GLU A 106 -10.80 -50.18 8.54
N GLN A 107 -11.28 -50.99 7.60
CA GLN A 107 -10.83 -50.94 6.21
C GLN A 107 -11.10 -49.58 5.55
N ILE A 108 -12.29 -49.00 5.77
CA ILE A 108 -12.63 -47.66 5.27
C ILE A 108 -11.72 -46.60 5.90
N ARG A 109 -11.42 -46.70 7.20
CA ARG A 109 -10.49 -45.79 7.88
C ARG A 109 -9.08 -45.90 7.31
N ALA A 110 -8.56 -47.10 7.11
CA ALA A 110 -7.24 -47.32 6.52
C ALA A 110 -7.14 -46.73 5.10
N GLN A 111 -8.15 -46.96 4.25
CA GLN A 111 -8.21 -46.36 2.91
C GLN A 111 -8.32 -44.83 2.95
N ALA A 112 -9.07 -44.27 3.89
CA ALA A 112 -9.17 -42.83 4.07
C ALA A 112 -7.84 -42.21 4.52
N GLU A 113 -7.07 -42.90 5.36
CA GLU A 113 -5.74 -42.48 5.78
C GLU A 113 -4.73 -42.50 4.64
N GLU A 114 -4.74 -43.53 3.78
CA GLU A 114 -3.90 -43.57 2.58
C GLU A 114 -4.24 -42.46 1.59
N ARG A 115 -5.54 -42.20 1.37
CA ARG A 115 -6.00 -41.07 0.55
C ARG A 115 -5.59 -39.72 1.13
N ARG A 116 -5.61 -39.56 2.46
CA ARG A 116 -5.13 -38.34 3.12
C ARG A 116 -3.62 -38.15 2.92
N LYS A 117 -2.83 -39.22 3.02
CA LYS A 117 -1.38 -39.18 2.80
C LYS A 117 -1.06 -38.76 1.36
N THR A 118 -1.67 -39.41 0.37
CA THR A 118 -1.48 -39.08 -1.05
C THR A 118 -1.90 -37.64 -1.38
N LEU A 119 -3.09 -37.20 -0.93
CA LEU A 119 -3.53 -35.81 -1.09
C LEU A 119 -2.57 -34.81 -0.43
N SER A 120 -2.02 -35.14 0.74
CA SER A 120 -1.08 -34.26 1.43
C SER A 120 0.23 -34.09 0.66
N GLU A 121 0.73 -35.15 0.03
CA GLU A 121 1.94 -35.11 -0.79
C GLU A 121 1.70 -34.35 -2.10
N GLU A 122 0.58 -34.59 -2.78
CA GLU A 122 0.18 -33.82 -3.96
C GLU A 122 0.05 -32.34 -3.64
N THR A 123 -0.57 -32.00 -2.52
CA THR A 123 -0.71 -30.60 -2.07
C THR A 123 0.66 -29.97 -1.81
N ARG A 124 1.59 -30.69 -1.16
CA ARG A 124 2.97 -30.22 -0.96
C ARG A 124 3.69 -29.98 -2.28
N GLN A 125 3.56 -30.90 -3.25
CA GLN A 125 4.14 -30.72 -4.59
C GLN A 125 3.54 -29.52 -5.33
N HIS A 126 2.22 -29.34 -5.26
CA HIS A 126 1.53 -28.18 -5.83
C HIS A 126 2.00 -26.86 -5.20
N GLN A 127 2.12 -26.81 -3.88
CA GLN A 127 2.64 -25.63 -3.16
C GLN A 127 4.09 -25.33 -3.56
N ALA A 128 4.95 -26.35 -3.65
CA ALA A 128 6.35 -26.19 -4.07
C ALA A 128 6.45 -25.66 -5.51
N ARG A 129 5.63 -26.18 -6.44
CA ARG A 129 5.55 -25.69 -7.82
C ARG A 129 5.07 -24.24 -7.88
N ALA A 130 4.04 -23.89 -7.12
CA ALA A 130 3.52 -22.52 -7.05
C ALA A 130 4.58 -21.53 -6.52
N GLN A 131 5.27 -21.88 -5.43
CA GLN A 131 6.36 -21.05 -4.90
C GLN A 131 7.53 -20.89 -5.87
N TYR A 132 7.86 -21.96 -6.62
CA TYR A 132 8.91 -21.90 -7.63
C TYR A 132 8.52 -20.99 -8.81
N GLN A 133 7.27 -21.06 -9.27
CA GLN A 133 6.74 -20.16 -10.28
C GLN A 133 6.74 -18.69 -9.82
N ASP A 134 6.34 -18.43 -8.58
CA ASP A 134 6.40 -17.09 -7.98
C ASP A 134 7.83 -16.54 -7.91
N LYS A 135 8.81 -17.37 -7.52
CA LYS A 135 10.22 -16.99 -7.52
C LYS A 135 10.71 -16.62 -8.92
N LEU A 136 10.39 -17.44 -9.93
CA LEU A 136 10.75 -17.16 -11.31
C LEU A 136 10.06 -15.89 -11.86
N ALA A 137 8.80 -15.64 -11.46
CA ALA A 137 8.08 -14.44 -11.86
C ALA A 137 8.73 -13.18 -11.25
N ARG A 138 9.14 -13.23 -9.98
CA ARG A 138 9.89 -12.14 -9.33
C ARG A 138 11.23 -11.89 -10.01
N GLN A 139 11.98 -12.94 -10.34
CA GLN A 139 13.26 -12.81 -11.05
C GLN A 139 13.07 -12.17 -12.43
N ARG A 140 12.09 -12.61 -13.22
CA ARG A 140 11.77 -12.01 -14.53
C ARG A 140 11.39 -10.53 -14.39
N TYR A 141 10.61 -10.19 -13.38
CA TYR A 141 10.21 -8.81 -13.12
C TYR A 141 11.41 -7.93 -12.72
N GLU A 142 12.28 -8.43 -11.86
CA GLU A 142 13.52 -7.75 -11.47
C GLU A 142 14.46 -7.53 -12.67
N GLU A 143 14.61 -8.53 -13.54
CA GLU A 143 15.40 -8.41 -14.76
C GLU A 143 14.82 -7.37 -15.72
N GLN A 144 13.50 -7.35 -15.92
CA GLN A 144 12.83 -6.32 -16.73
C GLN A 144 13.04 -4.92 -16.16
N LEU A 145 12.94 -4.76 -14.84
CA LEU A 145 13.12 -3.47 -14.19
C LEU A 145 14.57 -2.99 -14.30
N LYS A 146 15.55 -3.88 -14.15
CA LYS A 146 16.97 -3.58 -14.37
C LYS A 146 17.24 -3.19 -15.83
N GLN A 147 16.67 -3.90 -16.80
CA GLN A 147 16.79 -3.53 -18.21
C GLN A 147 16.21 -2.15 -18.49
N GLN A 148 15.04 -1.82 -17.92
CA GLN A 148 14.44 -0.50 -18.06
C GLN A 148 15.31 0.61 -17.43
N GLN A 149 15.91 0.34 -16.27
CA GLN A 149 16.84 1.26 -15.63
C GLN A 149 18.09 1.50 -16.48
N LEU A 150 18.70 0.45 -17.03
CA LEU A 150 19.86 0.57 -17.92
C LEU A 150 19.53 1.40 -19.17
N LEU A 151 18.37 1.16 -19.80
CA LEU A 151 17.92 1.94 -20.96
C LEU A 151 17.70 3.42 -20.60
N ASN A 152 17.13 3.71 -19.43
CA ASN A 152 16.96 5.08 -18.96
C ASN A 152 18.31 5.75 -18.67
N GLU A 153 19.25 5.03 -18.05
CA GLU A 153 20.60 5.53 -17.77
C GLU A 153 21.36 5.80 -19.07
N GLU A 154 21.29 4.91 -20.06
CA GLU A 154 21.88 5.13 -21.39
C GLU A 154 21.29 6.35 -22.09
N ASN A 155 19.97 6.55 -21.99
CA ASN A 155 19.31 7.73 -22.58
C ASN A 155 19.75 9.02 -21.87
N LEU A 156 19.86 8.99 -20.54
CA LEU A 156 20.35 10.13 -19.77
C LEU A 156 21.80 10.45 -20.12
N ARG A 157 22.67 9.45 -20.19
CA ARG A 157 24.08 9.61 -20.60
C ARG A 157 24.19 10.21 -22.00
N LYS A 158 23.40 9.74 -22.98
CA LYS A 158 23.37 10.33 -24.33
C LYS A 158 22.92 11.80 -24.31
N GLN A 159 21.95 12.15 -23.45
CA GLN A 159 21.53 13.54 -23.27
C GLN A 159 22.65 14.39 -22.64
N GLU A 160 23.27 13.91 -21.56
CA GLU A 160 24.41 14.57 -20.91
C GLU A 160 25.56 14.78 -21.88
N GLU A 161 25.95 13.76 -22.66
CA GLU A 161 26.97 13.87 -23.69
C GLU A 161 26.59 14.90 -24.76
N SER A 162 25.31 14.98 -25.16
CA SER A 162 24.85 15.97 -26.13
C SER A 162 24.92 17.39 -25.58
N VAL A 163 24.57 17.59 -24.30
CA VAL A 163 24.67 18.89 -23.62
C VAL A 163 26.13 19.28 -23.42
N GLN A 164 26.99 18.36 -22.98
CA GLN A 164 28.42 18.60 -22.85
C GLN A 164 29.06 18.95 -24.20
N LYS A 165 28.67 18.30 -25.30
CA LYS A 165 29.12 18.66 -26.65
C LYS A 165 28.67 20.07 -27.05
N GLN A 166 27.43 20.45 -26.73
CA GLN A 166 26.93 21.81 -26.99
C GLN A 166 27.65 22.85 -26.14
N GLU A 167 27.91 22.57 -24.86
CA GLU A 167 28.65 23.47 -23.97
C GLU A 167 30.11 23.60 -24.40
N ALA A 168 30.78 22.50 -24.76
CA ALA A 168 32.15 22.52 -25.26
C ALA A 168 32.25 23.32 -26.56
N MET A 169 31.28 23.17 -27.47
CA MET A 169 31.20 23.98 -28.69
C MET A 169 31.03 25.47 -28.36
N ARG A 170 30.13 25.83 -27.44
CA ARG A 170 29.93 27.22 -27.00
C ARG A 170 31.20 27.80 -26.35
N ARG A 171 31.85 27.03 -25.48
CA ARG A 171 33.12 27.44 -24.84
C ARG A 171 34.20 27.66 -25.89
N ALA A 172 34.38 26.73 -26.83
CA ALA A 172 35.34 26.87 -27.92
C ALA A 172 35.04 28.07 -28.82
N THR A 173 33.76 28.39 -29.09
CA THR A 173 33.40 29.59 -29.85
C THR A 173 33.74 30.88 -29.11
N VAL A 174 33.47 30.93 -27.81
CA VAL A 174 33.77 32.11 -26.96
C VAL A 174 35.29 32.27 -26.82
N GLU A 175 36.02 31.18 -26.58
CA GLU A 175 37.49 31.21 -26.53
C GLU A 175 38.09 31.71 -27.84
N ARG A 176 37.59 31.23 -28.99
CA ARG A 176 38.00 31.70 -30.32
C ARG A 176 37.74 33.20 -30.50
N GLU A 177 36.57 33.69 -30.09
CA GLU A 177 36.24 35.12 -30.15
C GLU A 177 37.14 35.95 -29.23
N MET A 178 37.40 35.48 -28.01
CA MET A 178 38.26 36.14 -27.05
C MET A 178 39.71 36.18 -27.52
N GLU A 179 40.23 35.09 -28.11
CA GLU A 179 41.55 35.07 -28.72
C GLU A 179 41.67 36.05 -29.89
N LEU A 180 40.63 36.15 -30.73
CA LEU A 180 40.61 37.12 -31.82
C LEU A 180 40.55 38.55 -31.28
N ARG A 181 39.75 38.82 -30.25
CA ARG A 181 39.71 40.14 -29.58
C ARG A 181 41.05 40.48 -28.95
N GLN A 182 41.65 39.55 -28.23
CA GLN A 182 42.95 39.74 -27.60
C GLN A 182 44.05 39.99 -28.64
N LYS A 183 44.05 39.25 -29.77
CA LYS A 183 44.98 39.49 -30.87
C LYS A 183 44.78 40.87 -31.50
N ASN A 184 43.53 41.29 -31.71
CA ASN A 184 43.22 42.62 -32.24
C ASN A 184 43.61 43.74 -31.25
N GLU A 185 43.37 43.56 -29.96
CA GLU A 185 43.77 44.50 -28.92
C GLU A 185 45.28 44.60 -28.79
N ILE A 186 46.00 43.47 -28.80
CA ILE A 186 47.47 43.46 -28.79
C ILE A 186 48.02 44.21 -30.00
N LEU A 187 47.51 43.94 -31.20
CA LEU A 187 47.94 44.64 -32.43
C LEU A 187 47.64 46.14 -32.36
N ARG A 188 46.49 46.54 -31.80
CA ARG A 188 46.12 47.94 -31.63
C ARG A 188 47.01 48.64 -30.60
N VAL A 189 47.24 48.00 -29.45
CA VAL A 189 48.11 48.51 -28.38
C VAL A 189 49.56 48.57 -28.85
N GLU A 190 50.03 47.61 -29.62
CA GLU A 190 51.37 47.61 -30.21
C GLU A 190 51.54 48.72 -31.25
N ALA A 191 50.54 48.94 -32.10
CA ALA A 191 50.52 50.04 -33.05
C ALA A 191 50.48 51.41 -32.34
N GLU A 192 49.64 51.53 -31.31
CA GLU A 192 49.51 52.75 -30.52
C GLU A 192 50.76 53.02 -29.68
N ALA A 193 51.35 52.01 -29.05
CA ALA A 193 52.60 52.12 -28.32
C ALA A 193 53.77 52.49 -29.24
N ARG A 194 53.83 51.95 -30.47
CA ARG A 194 54.81 52.36 -31.48
C ARG A 194 54.61 53.80 -31.93
N ALA A 195 53.36 54.26 -32.08
CA ALA A 195 53.05 55.64 -32.42
C ALA A 195 53.40 56.60 -31.26
N ARG A 196 53.03 56.25 -30.03
CA ARG A 196 53.37 56.99 -28.81
C ARG A 196 54.87 57.04 -28.58
N ALA A 197 55.61 55.95 -28.77
CA ALA A 197 57.06 55.94 -28.64
C ALA A 197 57.76 56.83 -29.68
N LYS A 198 57.18 57.04 -30.87
CA LYS A 198 57.68 58.02 -31.84
C LYS A 198 57.32 59.45 -31.41
N ALA A 199 56.09 59.68 -30.97
CA ALA A 199 55.64 60.99 -30.50
C ALA A 199 56.36 61.46 -29.22
N GLU A 200 56.69 60.56 -28.29
CA GLU A 200 57.45 60.86 -27.07
C GLU A 200 58.92 61.15 -27.37
N ARG A 201 59.50 60.55 -28.41
CA ARG A 201 60.86 60.89 -28.88
C ARG A 201 60.92 62.30 -29.47
N GLU A 202 59.88 62.72 -30.16
CA GLU A 202 59.77 64.04 -30.78
C GLU A 202 59.40 65.13 -29.76
N ASN A 203 58.64 64.78 -28.71
CA ASN A 203 58.16 65.72 -27.69
C ASN A 203 58.89 65.63 -26.33
N ALA A 204 60.02 64.92 -26.26
CA ALA A 204 60.75 64.64 -25.01
C ALA A 204 61.12 65.91 -24.22
N ASP A 205 61.41 67.00 -24.92
CA ASP A 205 61.87 68.24 -24.30
C ASP A 205 60.71 69.07 -23.73
N ILE A 206 59.53 69.04 -24.37
CA ILE A 206 58.31 69.74 -23.90
C ILE A 206 57.73 69.03 -22.65
N ILE A 207 57.85 67.70 -22.59
CA ILE A 207 57.30 66.89 -21.49
C ILE A 207 58.10 67.10 -20.19
N ARG A 208 59.43 67.27 -20.26
CA ARG A 208 60.27 67.52 -19.08
C ARG A 208 59.89 68.82 -18.37
N GLU A 209 59.61 69.88 -19.14
CA GLU A 209 59.18 71.18 -18.58
C GLU A 209 57.79 71.09 -17.95
N GLN A 210 56.86 70.37 -18.57
CA GLN A 210 55.51 70.19 -18.03
C GLN A 210 55.47 69.32 -16.75
N ILE A 211 56.32 68.29 -16.65
CA ILE A 211 56.41 67.44 -15.44
C ILE A 211 56.89 68.27 -14.24
N HIS A 212 57.84 69.19 -14.45
CA HIS A 212 58.33 70.07 -13.39
C HIS A 212 57.25 71.04 -12.90
N LEU A 213 56.44 71.60 -13.80
CA LEU A 213 55.33 72.50 -13.44
C LEU A 213 54.19 71.74 -12.74
N LYS A 214 53.78 70.58 -13.25
CA LYS A 214 52.71 69.76 -12.64
C LYS A 214 53.08 69.20 -11.27
N ALA A 215 54.35 68.84 -11.05
CA ALA A 215 54.82 68.36 -9.75
C ALA A 215 54.79 69.45 -8.66
N ALA A 216 54.92 70.72 -9.05
CA ALA A 216 54.82 71.86 -8.13
C ALA A 216 53.36 72.17 -7.75
N GLU A 217 52.44 72.13 -8.72
CA GLU A 217 51.01 72.37 -8.51
C GLU A 217 50.36 71.28 -7.66
N HIS A 218 50.69 70.01 -7.90
CA HIS A 218 50.02 68.88 -7.24
C HIS A 218 50.33 68.79 -5.73
N ARG A 219 51.51 69.27 -5.30
CA ARG A 219 51.86 69.35 -3.86
C ARG A 219 51.02 70.40 -3.12
N GLN A 220 50.57 71.45 -3.79
CA GLN A 220 49.72 72.48 -3.19
C GLN A 220 48.26 72.01 -3.11
N THR A 221 47.74 71.37 -4.16
CA THR A 221 46.34 70.88 -4.22
C THR A 221 46.04 69.79 -3.18
N VAL A 222 47.00 68.92 -2.88
CA VAL A 222 46.81 67.84 -1.88
C VAL A 222 46.75 68.39 -0.46
N LEU A 223 47.54 69.42 -0.14
CA LEU A 223 47.51 70.06 1.18
C LEU A 223 46.25 70.91 1.38
N GLU A 224 45.75 71.55 0.33
CA GLU A 224 44.47 72.27 0.37
C GLU A 224 43.29 71.32 0.50
N SER A 225 43.21 70.23 -0.28
CA SER A 225 42.08 69.29 -0.19
C SER A 225 41.95 68.61 1.18
N ILE A 226 43.04 68.33 1.88
CA ILE A 226 43.00 67.78 3.25
C ILE A 226 42.52 68.83 4.26
N ARG A 227 42.95 70.09 4.14
CA ARG A 227 42.45 71.19 4.99
C ARG A 227 40.97 71.50 4.72
N THR A 228 40.56 71.52 3.45
CA THR A 228 39.18 71.81 3.05
C THR A 228 38.24 70.66 3.42
N ALA A 229 38.65 69.40 3.26
CA ALA A 229 37.86 68.26 3.71
C ALA A 229 37.71 68.22 5.25
N GLY A 230 38.79 68.51 6.00
CA GLY A 230 38.75 68.55 7.46
C GLY A 230 37.90 69.68 8.03
N THR A 231 37.91 70.86 7.40
CA THR A 231 37.08 72.00 7.79
C THR A 231 35.61 71.82 7.41
N LEU A 232 35.31 71.31 6.20
CA LEU A 232 33.94 71.02 5.78
C LEU A 232 33.29 69.90 6.59
N PHE A 233 34.03 68.85 6.98
CA PHE A 233 33.52 67.82 7.88
C PHE A 233 33.34 68.35 9.31
N GLY A 234 34.28 69.15 9.82
CA GLY A 234 34.21 69.71 11.18
C GLY A 234 33.06 70.70 11.36
N GLU A 235 32.91 71.66 10.44
CA GLU A 235 31.83 72.64 10.48
C GLU A 235 30.47 72.01 10.16
N GLY A 236 30.41 71.09 9.19
CA GLY A 236 29.19 70.35 8.86
C GLY A 236 28.70 69.46 10.00
N PHE A 237 29.61 68.78 10.71
CA PHE A 237 29.29 67.93 11.85
C PHE A 237 28.92 68.74 13.09
N HIS A 238 29.61 69.85 13.37
CA HIS A 238 29.24 70.74 14.46
C HIS A 238 27.87 71.41 14.19
N ALA A 239 27.63 71.91 12.98
CA ALA A 239 26.33 72.48 12.59
C ALA A 239 25.19 71.44 12.67
N PHE A 240 25.48 70.17 12.35
CA PHE A 240 24.53 69.07 12.50
C PHE A 240 24.22 68.77 13.97
N LEU A 241 25.23 68.70 14.84
CA LEU A 241 25.04 68.43 16.28
C LEU A 241 24.37 69.58 17.03
N THR A 242 24.59 70.82 16.60
CA THR A 242 24.00 72.01 17.25
C THR A 242 22.53 72.20 16.88
N ASP A 243 22.11 71.71 15.71
CA ASP A 243 20.72 71.78 15.27
C ASP A 243 19.88 70.62 15.84
N ARG A 244 19.26 70.91 16.99
CA ARG A 244 18.42 69.96 17.73
C ARG A 244 17.31 69.36 16.86
N LYS A 245 16.82 70.07 15.84
CA LYS A 245 15.78 69.54 14.93
C LYS A 245 16.36 68.50 13.97
N LYS A 246 17.54 68.74 13.40
CA LYS A 246 18.21 67.79 12.48
C LYS A 246 18.69 66.53 13.19
N VAL A 247 19.25 66.65 14.40
CA VAL A 247 19.63 65.49 15.22
C VAL A 247 18.40 64.66 15.55
N THR A 248 17.33 65.30 16.04
CA THR A 248 16.09 64.59 16.40
C THR A 248 15.46 63.91 15.19
N ALA A 249 15.40 64.57 14.04
CA ALA A 249 14.88 63.99 12.81
C ALA A 249 15.72 62.80 12.33
N THR A 250 17.04 62.85 12.47
CA THR A 250 17.94 61.75 12.05
C THR A 250 17.84 60.57 13.01
N VAL A 251 17.79 60.81 14.32
CA VAL A 251 17.58 59.77 15.33
C VAL A 251 16.21 59.12 15.15
N LEU A 252 15.16 59.91 14.90
CA LEU A 252 13.82 59.41 14.58
C LEU A 252 13.82 58.61 13.26
N GLY A 253 14.51 59.09 12.24
CA GLY A 253 14.63 58.39 10.95
C GLY A 253 15.34 57.04 11.09
N LEU A 254 16.45 56.99 11.83
CA LEU A 254 17.19 55.75 12.10
C LEU A 254 16.40 54.78 12.96
N THR A 255 15.70 55.26 13.99
CA THR A 255 14.85 54.41 14.84
C THR A 255 13.63 53.89 14.08
N LEU A 256 12.99 54.70 13.23
CA LEU A 256 11.91 54.25 12.35
C LEU A 256 12.40 53.25 11.30
N LEU A 257 13.60 53.43 10.74
CA LEU A 257 14.21 52.44 9.84
C LEU A 257 14.50 51.13 10.57
N ALA A 258 15.12 51.19 11.76
CA ALA A 258 15.39 50.00 12.57
C ALA A 258 14.08 49.27 12.96
N GLY A 259 13.07 50.02 13.40
CA GLY A 259 11.74 49.49 13.71
C GLY A 259 11.04 48.92 12.47
N GLY A 260 11.18 49.56 11.32
CA GLY A 260 10.68 49.10 10.02
C GLY A 260 11.33 47.78 9.59
N VAL A 261 12.66 47.68 9.66
CA VAL A 261 13.40 46.46 9.34
C VAL A 261 13.06 45.33 10.31
N TYR A 262 12.98 45.60 11.61
CA TYR A 262 12.65 44.60 12.62
C TYR A 262 11.20 44.09 12.47
N SER A 263 10.25 45.00 12.28
CA SER A 263 8.84 44.65 12.04
C SER A 263 8.64 43.93 10.72
N ALA A 264 9.33 44.32 9.64
CA ALA A 264 9.29 43.62 8.36
C ALA A 264 9.86 42.20 8.50
N LYS A 265 11.00 42.03 9.17
CA LYS A 265 11.62 40.71 9.37
C LYS A 265 10.74 39.74 10.16
N ASN A 266 10.11 40.22 11.24
CA ASN A 266 9.24 39.36 12.05
C ASN A 266 7.82 39.22 11.46
N GLY A 267 7.30 40.28 10.85
CA GLY A 267 5.98 40.32 10.22
C GLY A 267 5.90 39.44 8.96
N THR A 268 6.96 39.42 8.14
CA THR A 268 7.03 38.53 6.97
C THR A 268 7.01 37.06 7.36
N ALA A 269 7.72 36.67 8.42
CA ALA A 269 7.71 35.29 8.92
C ALA A 269 6.32 34.87 9.45
N ALA A 270 5.65 35.75 10.21
CA ALA A 270 4.31 35.50 10.69
C ALA A 270 3.28 35.42 9.54
N ALA A 271 3.37 36.35 8.59
CA ALA A 271 2.54 36.34 7.39
C ALA A 271 2.78 35.09 6.54
N ALA A 272 4.03 34.67 6.35
CA ALA A 272 4.38 33.46 5.63
C ALA A 272 3.76 32.22 6.27
N ARG A 273 3.84 32.07 7.60
CA ARG A 273 3.21 30.96 8.33
C ARG A 273 1.68 30.99 8.23
N PHE A 274 1.08 32.18 8.30
CA PHE A 274 -0.36 32.34 8.15
C PHE A 274 -0.83 31.95 6.74
N ILE A 275 -0.08 32.34 5.71
CA ILE A 275 -0.33 31.97 4.32
C ILE A 275 -0.12 30.47 4.09
N GLU A 276 0.95 29.89 4.66
CA GLU A 276 1.24 28.46 4.61
C GLU A 276 0.08 27.64 5.19
N ALA A 277 -0.36 27.98 6.40
CA ALA A 277 -1.48 27.30 7.08
C ALA A 277 -2.82 27.46 6.34
N ARG A 278 -3.00 28.52 5.56
CA ARG A 278 -4.27 28.80 4.87
C ARG A 278 -4.35 28.21 3.48
N LEU A 279 -3.24 28.17 2.73
CA LEU A 279 -3.23 27.84 1.31
C LEU A 279 -2.73 26.43 1.01
N TRP A 280 -1.85 25.88 1.84
CA TRP A 280 -1.16 24.63 1.54
C TRP A 280 -1.73 23.44 2.32
N LYS A 281 -1.74 22.26 1.68
CA LYS A 281 -2.06 21.00 2.34
C LYS A 281 -0.82 20.50 3.11
N PRO A 282 -0.93 20.13 4.40
CA PRO A 282 0.18 19.54 5.14
C PRO A 282 0.58 18.20 4.51
N SER A 283 1.87 17.85 4.58
CA SER A 283 2.41 16.61 4.01
C SER A 283 1.83 15.32 4.61
N LEU A 284 1.34 15.37 5.85
CA LEU A 284 0.73 14.21 6.54
C LEU A 284 -0.70 13.92 6.08
N VAL A 285 -1.35 14.84 5.37
CA VAL A 285 -2.73 14.68 4.92
C VAL A 285 -2.73 13.92 3.60
N ARG A 286 -3.19 12.66 3.64
CA ARG A 286 -3.39 11.85 2.43
C ARG A 286 -4.62 12.28 1.66
N GLU A 287 -5.72 12.50 2.37
CA GLU A 287 -7.00 12.90 1.78
C GLU A 287 -7.67 14.00 2.61
N THR A 288 -8.32 14.96 1.94
CA THR A 288 -9.12 15.98 2.60
C THR A 288 -10.36 16.38 1.80
N SER A 289 -11.40 16.86 2.48
CA SER A 289 -12.54 17.53 1.87
C SER A 289 -12.26 19.00 1.52
N ARG A 290 -11.18 19.59 2.03
CA ARG A 290 -10.89 21.01 1.83
C ARG A 290 -10.45 21.26 0.40
N ILE A 291 -11.14 22.17 -0.25
CA ILE A 291 -10.78 22.67 -1.58
C ILE A 291 -9.50 23.47 -1.42
N THR A 292 -8.38 22.92 -1.89
CA THR A 292 -7.11 23.65 -1.96
C THR A 292 -7.11 24.57 -3.17
N VAL A 293 -6.41 25.71 -3.11
CA VAL A 293 -6.34 26.66 -4.22
C VAL A 293 -5.76 26.01 -5.48
N LEU A 294 -4.78 25.11 -5.29
CA LEU A 294 -4.18 24.35 -6.39
C LEU A 294 -5.19 23.42 -7.08
N GLU A 295 -6.00 22.70 -6.30
CA GLU A 295 -7.05 21.80 -6.82
C GLU A 295 -8.19 22.58 -7.48
N ALA A 296 -8.55 23.75 -6.94
CA ALA A 296 -9.54 24.65 -7.54
C ALA A 296 -9.09 25.18 -8.91
N LEU A 297 -7.79 25.45 -9.09
CA LEU A 297 -7.22 25.90 -10.36
C LEU A 297 -7.07 24.75 -11.36
N GLN A 298 -6.64 23.57 -10.91
CA GLN A 298 -6.45 22.41 -11.79
C GLN A 298 -7.77 21.75 -12.22
N HIS A 299 -8.77 21.72 -11.34
CA HIS A 299 -10.04 21.03 -11.58
C HIS A 299 -11.27 21.91 -11.24
N PRO A 300 -11.47 23.04 -11.95
CA PRO A 300 -12.54 23.99 -11.65
C PRO A 300 -13.95 23.38 -11.78
N PHE A 301 -14.15 22.49 -12.75
CA PHE A 301 -15.44 21.85 -13.00
C PHE A 301 -15.82 20.78 -11.95
N GLN A 302 -14.84 20.05 -11.42
CA GLN A 302 -15.09 19.04 -10.38
C GLN A 302 -15.39 19.73 -9.04
N VAL A 303 -14.68 20.81 -8.74
CA VAL A 303 -14.88 21.61 -7.53
C VAL A 303 -16.24 22.31 -7.53
N SER A 304 -16.65 22.90 -8.66
CA SER A 304 -17.98 23.53 -8.78
C SER A 304 -19.11 22.51 -8.59
N ARG A 305 -18.99 21.32 -9.20
CA ARG A 305 -19.94 20.23 -9.00
C ARG A 305 -19.99 19.79 -7.53
N ARG A 306 -18.84 19.63 -6.87
CA ARG A 306 -18.75 19.23 -5.46
C ARG A 306 -19.35 20.28 -4.50
N LEU A 307 -19.23 21.57 -4.82
CA LEU A 307 -19.85 22.66 -4.06
C LEU A 307 -21.39 22.69 -4.19
N LEU A 308 -21.91 22.27 -5.34
CA LEU A 308 -23.36 22.25 -5.64
C LEU A 308 -24.07 20.97 -5.15
N SER A 309 -23.33 19.89 -4.91
CA SER A 309 -23.88 18.63 -4.40
C SER A 309 -24.47 18.79 -2.99
N ARG A 310 -25.69 18.28 -2.78
CA ARG A 310 -26.29 18.21 -1.44
C ARG A 310 -25.61 17.12 -0.59
N PRO A 311 -25.44 17.32 0.72
CA PRO A 311 -24.93 16.29 1.63
C PRO A 311 -25.88 15.09 1.64
N GLN A 312 -25.39 13.91 1.24
CA GLN A 312 -26.09 12.63 1.32
C GLN A 312 -26.15 12.13 2.78
N ASP A 313 -27.04 11.17 3.05
CA ASP A 313 -27.27 10.63 4.39
C ASP A 313 -26.05 9.86 4.92
N ALA A 314 -25.74 9.97 6.22
CA ALA A 314 -24.55 9.39 6.86
C ALA A 314 -24.47 7.87 6.74
N LEU A 315 -25.63 7.22 6.64
CA LEU A 315 -25.80 5.77 6.74
C LEU A 315 -26.19 5.12 5.42
N GLU A 316 -26.38 5.90 4.35
CA GLU A 316 -26.72 5.38 3.03
C GLU A 316 -25.57 4.50 2.52
N GLY A 317 -25.78 3.18 2.47
CA GLY A 317 -24.78 2.19 2.09
C GLY A 317 -23.75 1.82 3.17
N VAL A 318 -23.99 2.12 4.46
CA VAL A 318 -23.21 1.55 5.57
C VAL A 318 -24.13 0.65 6.39
N VAL A 319 -23.86 -0.65 6.39
CA VAL A 319 -24.62 -1.62 7.18
C VAL A 319 -24.02 -1.68 8.58
N LEU A 320 -24.79 -1.25 9.59
CA LEU A 320 -24.41 -1.30 11.00
C LEU A 320 -25.42 -2.14 11.78
N SER A 321 -25.02 -2.66 12.94
CA SER A 321 -25.97 -3.21 13.89
C SER A 321 -26.86 -2.08 14.46
N PRO A 322 -28.16 -2.33 14.75
CA PRO A 322 -29.08 -1.28 15.18
C PRO A 322 -28.61 -0.49 16.41
N SER A 323 -27.95 -1.16 17.36
CA SER A 323 -27.40 -0.53 18.57
C SER A 323 -26.19 0.37 18.30
N LEU A 324 -25.35 -0.01 17.33
CA LEU A 324 -24.22 0.81 16.89
C LEU A 324 -24.69 1.99 16.06
N GLU A 325 -25.68 1.77 15.19
CA GLU A 325 -26.29 2.82 14.37
C GLU A 325 -26.89 3.94 15.25
N ALA A 326 -27.66 3.59 16.28
CA ALA A 326 -28.23 4.57 17.21
C ALA A 326 -27.13 5.42 17.87
N ARG A 327 -26.10 4.78 18.42
CA ARG A 327 -24.97 5.47 19.07
C ARG A 327 -24.21 6.38 18.11
N VAL A 328 -24.00 5.91 16.88
CA VAL A 328 -23.37 6.66 15.80
C VAL A 328 -24.21 7.87 15.41
N ARG A 329 -25.52 7.70 15.29
CA ARG A 329 -26.46 8.76 14.93
C ARG A 329 -26.47 9.84 16.00
N ASP A 330 -26.44 9.46 17.28
CA ASP A 330 -26.32 10.41 18.39
C ASP A 330 -25.02 11.21 18.32
N ILE A 331 -23.89 10.56 18.00
CA ILE A 331 -22.61 11.25 17.80
C ILE A 331 -22.69 12.21 16.62
N ALA A 332 -23.32 11.82 15.51
CA ALA A 332 -23.48 12.69 14.33
C ALA A 332 -24.35 13.91 14.64
N ILE A 333 -25.49 13.73 15.31
CA ILE A 333 -26.40 14.81 15.72
C ILE A 333 -25.70 15.74 16.70
N ALA A 334 -25.03 15.18 17.71
CA ALA A 334 -24.25 15.96 18.67
C ALA A 334 -23.20 16.81 17.95
N THR A 335 -22.40 16.19 17.08
CA THR A 335 -21.31 16.84 16.33
C THR A 335 -21.82 17.97 15.43
N ARG A 336 -22.94 17.77 14.72
CA ARG A 336 -23.58 18.79 13.89
C ARG A 336 -24.06 19.99 14.70
N ASN A 337 -24.55 19.75 15.92
CA ASN A 337 -25.06 20.79 16.80
C ASN A 337 -23.96 21.42 17.69
N THR A 338 -22.80 20.79 17.83
CA THR A 338 -21.66 21.26 18.63
C THR A 338 -21.28 22.70 18.28
N LYS A 339 -21.19 23.01 16.97
CA LYS A 339 -20.84 24.34 16.49
C LYS A 339 -21.89 25.41 16.84
N LYS A 340 -23.18 25.06 16.74
CA LYS A 340 -24.28 25.98 17.09
C LYS A 340 -24.33 26.25 18.59
N ASN A 341 -24.09 25.21 19.39
CA ASN A 341 -24.19 25.24 20.85
C ASN A 341 -22.89 25.67 21.54
N ARG A 342 -21.82 25.98 20.77
CA ARG A 342 -20.47 26.28 21.30
C ARG A 342 -19.95 25.20 22.28
N SER A 343 -20.31 23.95 22.03
CA SER A 343 -19.83 22.80 22.81
C SER A 343 -18.45 22.35 22.32
N LEU A 344 -17.77 21.51 23.10
CA LEU A 344 -16.51 20.86 22.72
C LEU A 344 -16.78 19.69 21.75
N TYR A 345 -15.86 19.49 20.80
CA TYR A 345 -15.85 18.31 19.94
C TYR A 345 -15.38 17.07 20.73
N ARG A 346 -15.92 15.90 20.38
CA ARG A 346 -15.58 14.63 21.03
C ARG A 346 -14.51 13.88 20.23
N ASN A 347 -13.53 13.31 20.92
CA ASN A 347 -12.57 12.40 20.33
C ASN A 347 -13.16 10.98 20.33
N VAL A 348 -13.18 10.32 19.16
CA VAL A 348 -13.77 9.00 18.99
C VAL A 348 -12.70 8.03 18.48
N LEU A 349 -12.53 6.92 19.18
CA LEU A 349 -11.68 5.81 18.75
C LEU A 349 -12.55 4.69 18.17
N MET A 350 -12.30 4.34 16.91
CA MET A 350 -12.94 3.21 16.24
C MET A 350 -11.94 2.07 16.14
N TYR A 351 -12.28 0.91 16.70
CA TYR A 351 -11.43 -0.28 16.67
C TYR A 351 -12.14 -1.46 15.99
N GLY A 352 -11.37 -2.40 15.46
CA GLY A 352 -11.88 -3.61 14.82
C GLY A 352 -10.94 -4.14 13.73
N PRO A 353 -11.19 -5.34 13.18
CA PRO A 353 -10.38 -5.95 12.13
C PRO A 353 -10.17 -5.05 10.90
N PRO A 354 -9.08 -5.20 10.13
CA PRO A 354 -8.91 -4.44 8.89
C PRO A 354 -10.06 -4.74 7.91
N GLY A 355 -10.46 -3.74 7.11
CA GLY A 355 -11.54 -3.90 6.13
C GLY A 355 -12.97 -3.69 6.65
N THR A 356 -13.20 -3.49 7.97
CA THR A 356 -14.55 -3.26 8.54
C THR A 356 -15.14 -1.86 8.30
N GLY A 357 -14.61 -1.10 7.34
CA GLY A 357 -15.20 0.20 6.96
C GLY A 357 -14.99 1.37 7.93
N LYS A 358 -14.13 1.26 8.95
CA LYS A 358 -13.85 2.35 9.92
C LYS A 358 -13.54 3.71 9.27
N THR A 359 -12.61 3.73 8.32
CA THR A 359 -12.21 4.95 7.61
C THR A 359 -13.33 5.48 6.72
N LEU A 360 -14.07 4.60 6.04
CA LEU A 360 -15.23 4.98 5.21
C LEU A 360 -16.31 5.65 6.06
N PHE A 361 -16.58 5.08 7.23
CA PHE A 361 -17.56 5.60 8.17
C PHE A 361 -17.15 6.99 8.70
N ALA A 362 -15.88 7.19 9.09
CA ALA A 362 -15.37 8.49 9.51
C ALA A 362 -15.53 9.57 8.42
N LYS A 363 -15.27 9.24 7.15
CA LYS A 363 -15.49 10.15 6.00
C LYS A 363 -16.96 10.56 5.91
N LYS A 364 -17.88 9.60 5.95
CA LYS A 364 -19.31 9.87 5.85
C LYS A 364 -19.84 10.69 7.02
N LEU A 365 -19.37 10.39 8.23
CA LEU A 365 -19.74 11.13 9.44
C LEU A 365 -19.38 12.62 9.33
N ALA A 366 -18.18 12.93 8.83
CA ALA A 366 -17.74 14.32 8.63
C ALA A 366 -18.60 15.04 7.58
N VAL A 367 -18.81 14.42 6.42
CA VAL A 367 -19.61 14.99 5.32
C VAL A 367 -21.05 15.26 5.76
N HIS A 368 -21.70 14.33 6.45
CA HIS A 368 -23.07 14.50 6.94
C HIS A 368 -23.17 15.55 8.05
N SER A 369 -22.15 15.62 8.92
CA SER A 369 -22.09 16.66 9.96
C SER A 369 -21.79 18.05 9.39
N GLY A 370 -21.51 18.16 8.08
CA GLY A 370 -21.14 19.40 7.41
C GLY A 370 -19.74 19.89 7.77
N MET A 371 -18.89 18.99 8.27
CA MET A 371 -17.52 19.24 8.69
C MET A 371 -16.53 18.94 7.59
N ASP A 372 -15.33 19.51 7.72
CA ASP A 372 -14.22 19.08 6.89
C ASP A 372 -13.58 17.81 7.46
N TYR A 373 -13.04 16.96 6.57
CA TYR A 373 -12.23 15.81 6.99
C TYR A 373 -10.80 15.93 6.47
N ALA A 374 -9.89 15.35 7.23
CA ALA A 374 -8.51 15.12 6.84
C ALA A 374 -8.06 13.77 7.38
N ILE A 375 -7.46 12.96 6.51
CA ILE A 375 -7.02 11.60 6.86
C ILE A 375 -5.50 11.59 6.85
N MET A 376 -4.95 11.22 8.00
CA MET A 376 -3.54 10.89 8.18
C MET A 376 -3.40 9.41 8.53
N THR A 377 -2.28 8.81 8.16
CA THR A 377 -1.94 7.44 8.55
C THR A 377 -0.78 7.49 9.54
N GLY A 378 -0.86 6.77 10.66
CA GLY A 378 0.24 6.74 11.65
C GLY A 378 1.56 6.24 11.05
N GLY A 379 1.49 5.38 10.03
CA GLY A 379 2.65 4.92 9.26
C GLY A 379 3.40 6.04 8.52
N ASP A 380 2.76 7.18 8.22
CA ASP A 380 3.43 8.34 7.61
C ASP A 380 4.16 9.20 8.64
N VAL A 381 3.75 9.12 9.92
CA VAL A 381 4.33 9.92 11.02
C VAL A 381 5.56 9.22 11.61
N ALA A 382 5.52 7.90 11.76
CA ALA A 382 6.60 7.10 12.32
C ALA A 382 7.99 7.34 11.66
N PRO A 383 8.15 7.39 10.32
CA PRO A 383 9.45 7.61 9.69
C PRO A 383 10.01 9.04 9.84
N MET A 384 9.19 10.02 10.24
CA MET A 384 9.62 11.43 10.34
C MET A 384 10.41 11.74 11.63
N GLY A 385 10.43 10.82 12.60
CA GLY A 385 11.18 11.00 13.85
C GLY A 385 10.85 12.32 14.55
N ARG A 386 11.87 13.18 14.76
CA ARG A 386 11.72 14.48 15.44
C ARG A 386 10.85 15.48 14.66
N GLU A 387 10.81 15.38 13.34
CA GLU A 387 10.00 16.26 12.49
C GLU A 387 8.51 15.92 12.53
N GLY A 388 8.17 14.69 12.97
CA GLY A 388 6.79 14.24 13.09
C GLY A 388 5.97 15.14 14.02
N VAL A 389 6.55 15.60 15.14
CA VAL A 389 5.89 16.52 16.07
C VAL A 389 5.56 17.85 15.37
N THR A 390 6.55 18.47 14.71
CA THR A 390 6.35 19.72 13.96
C THR A 390 5.27 19.57 12.89
N ALA A 391 5.25 18.44 12.20
CA ALA A 391 4.29 18.18 11.14
C ALA A 391 2.86 17.94 11.68
N MET A 392 2.73 17.33 12.85
CA MET A 392 1.46 17.23 13.58
C MET A 392 0.96 18.61 14.02
N HIS A 393 1.83 19.49 14.52
CA HIS A 393 1.47 20.87 14.86
C HIS A 393 0.96 21.63 13.63
N LYS A 394 1.67 21.54 12.49
CA LYS A 394 1.22 22.12 11.22
C LYS A 394 -0.15 21.60 10.79
N LEU A 395 -0.40 20.29 10.97
CA LEU A 395 -1.70 19.69 10.68
C LEU A 395 -2.81 20.27 11.57
N PHE A 396 -2.58 20.43 12.87
CA PHE A 396 -3.56 21.00 13.80
C PHE A 396 -3.79 22.50 13.55
N ASP A 397 -2.75 23.27 13.28
CA ASP A 397 -2.87 24.68 12.92
C ASP A 397 -3.69 24.84 11.64
N TRP A 398 -3.38 24.02 10.63
CA TRP A 398 -4.18 23.93 9.42
C TRP A 398 -5.62 23.50 9.74
N ALA A 399 -5.85 22.49 10.58
CA ALA A 399 -7.19 22.05 10.99
C ALA A 399 -8.01 23.19 11.64
N ASN A 400 -7.39 23.99 12.52
CA ASN A 400 -8.03 25.12 13.20
C ASN A 400 -8.44 26.26 12.25
N THR A 401 -7.88 26.36 11.04
CA THR A 401 -8.30 27.38 10.06
C THR A 401 -9.65 27.09 9.39
N SER A 402 -10.24 25.89 9.53
CA SER A 402 -11.56 25.63 8.93
C SER A 402 -12.67 26.35 9.68
N ARG A 403 -13.61 26.88 8.91
CA ARG A 403 -14.87 27.41 9.44
C ARG A 403 -15.93 26.33 9.62
N ARG A 404 -15.75 25.11 9.09
CA ARG A 404 -16.76 24.04 9.09
C ARG A 404 -16.62 23.06 10.26
N GLY A 405 -15.68 23.30 11.16
CA GLY A 405 -15.31 22.36 12.22
C GLY A 405 -14.07 21.59 11.80
#